data_AF-A0A957NJT2-F1
#
_entry.id   AF-A0A957NJT2-F1
#
_cell.length_a   1.000
_cell.length_b   1.000
_cell.length_c   1.000
_cell.angle_alpha   90.00
_cell.angle_beta   90.00
_cell.angle_gamma   90.00
#
_symmetry.space_group_name_H-M   'P 1'
#
loop_
_entity.id
_entity.type
_entity.pdbx_description
1 polymer ?
#
loop_
_entity_poly.entity_id
_entity_poly.type
_entity_poly.pdbx_seq_one_letter_code
_entity_poly.pdbx_strand_id
1 'polypeptide(L)' 'MAKASALIDWIRASGHEMDNWDTEPGDTFACRYEVYVSDIESEPDNKKWMKELAIKLK' A
#
# COMPACT_ATOMS: atom_id res chain seq x y z
N MET A 1 -0.03 2.20 12.82
CA MET A 1 0.03 1.61 11.46
C MET A 1 0.42 2.69 10.46
N ALA A 2 1.40 2.41 9.59
CA ALA A 2 1.74 3.32 8.50
C ALA A 2 0.55 3.42 7.53
N LYS A 3 0.26 4.65 7.07
CA LYS A 3 -0.80 4.90 6.08
C LYS A 3 -0.25 4.63 4.68
N ALA A 4 -1.10 4.18 3.76
CA ALA A 4 -0.72 4.00 2.35
C ALA A 4 -0.15 5.28 1.72
N SER A 5 -0.61 6.45 2.17
CA SER A 5 -0.06 7.74 1.75
C SER A 5 1.43 7.87 1.98
N ALA A 6 1.98 7.34 3.09
CA ALA A 6 3.40 7.44 3.39
C ALA A 6 4.26 6.66 2.38
N LEU A 7 3.76 5.53 1.86
CA LEU A 7 4.43 4.79 0.79
C LEU A 7 4.38 5.57 -0.52
N ILE A 8 3.23 6.15 -0.86
CA ILE A 8 3.06 6.97 -2.08
C ILE A 8 3.99 8.19 -2.05
N ASP A 9 4.04 8.90 -0.92
CA ASP A 9 4.91 10.06 -0.73
C ASP A 9 6.39 9.67 -0.87
N TRP A 10 6.78 8.53 -0.31
CA TRP A 10 8.13 8.00 -0.47
C TRP A 10 8.45 7.62 -1.91
N ILE A 11 7.54 6.94 -2.63
CA ILE A 11 7.72 6.59 -4.05
C ILE A 11 7.94 7.87 -4.89
N ARG A 12 7.12 8.90 -4.66
CA ARG A 12 7.25 10.21 -5.32
C ARG A 12 8.59 10.87 -4.99
N ALA A 13 8.98 10.89 -3.71
CA ALA A 13 10.22 11.52 -3.27
C ALA A 13 11.48 10.76 -3.73
N SER A 14 11.38 9.46 -4.00
CA SER A 14 12.47 8.63 -4.52
C SER A 14 12.60 8.65 -6.04
N GLY A 15 11.70 9.34 -6.75
CA GLY A 15 11.74 9.47 -8.21
C GLY A 15 11.31 8.21 -8.96
N HIS A 16 10.64 7.27 -8.28
CA HIS A 16 10.03 6.12 -8.91
C HIS A 16 8.66 6.47 -9.51
N GLU A 17 8.35 5.91 -10.67
CA GLU A 17 7.04 6.03 -11.30
C GLU A 17 6.14 4.87 -10.89
N MET A 18 4.98 5.19 -10.32
CA MET A 18 3.92 4.21 -10.09
C MET A 18 3.28 3.83 -11.42
N ASP A 19 2.90 2.57 -11.56
CA ASP A 19 2.00 2.14 -12.63
C ASP A 19 0.58 2.58 -12.25
N ASN A 20 0.27 3.84 -12.55
CA ASN A 20 -1.01 4.47 -12.27
C ASN A 20 -1.45 5.36 -13.45
N TRP A 21 -2.69 5.81 -13.41
CA TRP A 21 -3.20 6.89 -14.25
C TRP A 21 -3.97 7.91 -13.42
N ASP A 22 -3.90 9.16 -13.85
CA ASP A 22 -4.61 10.27 -13.21
C ASP A 22 -6.10 10.19 -13.53
N THR A 23 -6.93 10.37 -12.50
CA THR A 23 -8.38 10.51 -12.62
C THR A 23 -8.84 11.70 -11.78
N GLU A 24 -10.03 12.27 -12.06
CA GLU A 24 -10.61 13.35 -11.26
C GLU A 24 -10.55 13.11 -9.72
N PRO A 25 -10.86 11.90 -9.20
CA PRO A 25 -10.76 11.63 -7.78
C PRO A 25 -9.34 11.32 -7.25
N GLY A 26 -8.31 11.26 -8.11
CA GLY A 26 -6.91 11.02 -7.73
C GLY A 26 -6.22 9.90 -8.51
N ASP A 27 -5.16 9.34 -7.92
CA ASP A 27 -4.37 8.25 -8.53
C ASP A 27 -5.18 6.95 -8.60
N THR A 28 -5.35 6.40 -9.80
CA THR A 28 -5.82 5.02 -9.97
C THR A 28 -4.63 4.11 -10.24
N PHE A 29 -4.32 3.22 -9.29
CA PHE A 29 -3.20 2.28 -9.41
C PHE A 29 -3.57 1.09 -10.29
N ALA A 30 -2.68 0.72 -11.22
CA ALA A 30 -2.79 -0.55 -11.95
C ALA A 30 -2.75 -1.75 -10.99
N CYS A 31 -1.98 -1.64 -9.89
CA CYS A 31 -2.02 -2.61 -8.81
C CYS A 31 -1.61 -2.01 -7.46
N ARG A 32 -2.47 -2.23 -6.46
CA ARG A 32 -2.19 -2.07 -5.04
C ARG A 32 -2.37 -3.43 -4.37
N TYR A 33 -1.28 -3.99 -3.86
CA TYR A 33 -1.28 -5.29 -3.20
C TYR A 33 -1.18 -5.10 -1.69
N GLU A 34 -2.08 -5.74 -0.95
CA GLU A 34 -2.09 -5.74 0.52
C GLU A 34 -2.24 -7.18 1.00
N VAL A 35 -1.35 -7.61 1.88
CA VAL A 35 -1.36 -8.96 2.46
C VAL A 35 -1.23 -8.88 3.98
N TYR A 36 -2.04 -9.67 4.66
CA TYR A 36 -1.90 -9.90 6.10
C TYR A 36 -0.84 -10.97 6.32
N VAL A 37 0.22 -10.59 7.02
CA VAL A 37 1.33 -11.50 7.38
C VAL A 37 0.97 -12.26 8.66
N SER A 38 0.16 -11.66 9.52
CA SER A 38 -0.34 -12.32 10.73
C SER A 38 -1.41 -13.37 10.40
N ASP A 39 -1.33 -14.52 11.09
CA ASP A 39 -2.42 -15.49 11.11
C ASP A 39 -3.55 -15.00 12.02
N ILE A 40 -4.66 -14.64 11.38
CA ILE A 40 -5.84 -14.05 12.01
C ILE A 40 -6.56 -15.00 12.97
N GLU A 41 -6.40 -16.32 12.79
CA GLU A 41 -7.00 -17.33 13.66
C GLU A 41 -6.21 -17.45 14.97
N SER A 42 -4.89 -17.25 14.90
CA SER A 42 -4.00 -17.29 16.06
C SER A 42 -3.96 -16.00 16.87
N GLU A 43 -4.18 -14.85 16.24
CA GLU A 43 -4.20 -13.53 16.90
C GLU A 43 -5.47 -12.76 16.49
N PRO A 44 -6.53 -12.77 17.32
CA PRO A 44 -7.79 -12.13 16.99
C PRO A 44 -7.75 -10.60 17.16
N ASP A 45 -6.75 -10.02 17.86
CA ASP A 45 -6.63 -8.57 17.99
C ASP A 45 -6.03 -7.94 16.73
N ASN A 46 -6.89 -7.34 15.92
CA ASN A 46 -6.51 -6.72 14.65
C ASN A 46 -5.50 -5.56 14.78
N LYS A 47 -5.34 -4.99 15.98
CA LYS A 47 -4.34 -3.93 16.21
C LYS A 47 -2.91 -4.45 16.18
N LYS A 48 -2.73 -5.76 16.36
CA LYS A 48 -1.43 -6.44 16.31
C LYS A 48 -1.14 -7.04 14.94
N TRP A 49 -2.10 -7.01 14.02
CA TRP A 49 -1.90 -7.58 12.70
C TRP A 49 -0.82 -6.82 11.95
N MET A 50 0.13 -7.59 11.44
CA MET A 50 1.12 -7.11 10.51
C MET A 50 0.58 -7.26 9.10
N LYS A 51 0.81 -6.23 8.29
CA LYS A 51 0.45 -6.21 6.89
C LYS A 51 1.56 -5.62 6.07
N GLU A 52 1.71 -6.15 4.87
CA GLU A 52 2.59 -5.60 3.85
C GLU A 52 1.74 -4.92 2.79
N LEU A 53 2.22 -3.77 2.32
CA LEU A 53 1.60 -3.00 1.26
C LEU A 53 2.64 -2.79 0.16
N ALA A 54 2.27 -3.13 -1.07
CA ALA A 54 3.07 -2.90 -2.26
C ALA A 54 2.27 -2.15 -3.33
N ILE A 55 2.96 -1.29 -4.09
CA ILE A 55 2.43 -0.60 -5.26
C ILE A 55 3.29 -1.00 -6.45
N LYS A 56 2.65 -1.34 -7.56
CA LYS A 56 3.36 -1.66 -8.80
C LYS A 56 4.00 -0.40 -9.37
N LEU A 57 5.27 -0.49 -9.73
CA LEU A 57 6.01 0.55 -10.45
C LEU A 57 5.98 0.25 -11.96
N LYS A 58 6.28 1.27 -12.78
CA LYS A 58 6.45 1.11 -14.23
C LYS A 58 7.74 0.38 -14.60
#